data_AF-A0A2D6EL21-F1
#
_entry.id   AF-A0A2D6EL21-F1
#
_cell.length_a   1.000
_cell.length_b   1.000
_cell.length_c   1.000
_cell.angle_alpha   90.00
_cell.angle_beta   90.00
_cell.angle_gamma   90.00
#
_symmetry.space_group_name_H-M   'P 1'
#
loop_
_entity.id
_entity.type
_entity.pdbx_description
1 polymer ?
#
loop_
_entity_poly.entity_id
_entity_poly.type
_entity_poly.pdbx_seq_one_letter_code
_entity_poly.pdbx_strand_id
1 'polypeptide(L)' 'MGINHAVNEELLKNNYQYKKLYSEHAATKEQLKAEASRPAMDATKVALLKRKKLKLADEMSSIEAAML' A
#
# COMPACT_ATOMS: atom_id res chain seq x y z
N MET A 1 4.08 1.76 21.95
CA MET A 1 3.31 1.72 20.68
C MET A 1 2.89 3.16 20.41
N GLY A 2 3.20 3.87 19.35
CA GLY A 2 3.94 3.62 18.11
C GLY A 2 3.69 4.88 17.27
N ILE A 3 4.67 5.78 17.19
CA ILE A 3 4.53 7.10 16.55
C ILE A 3 3.99 6.94 15.10
N ASN A 4 4.40 5.86 14.45
CA ASN A 4 3.95 5.47 13.11
C ASN A 4 2.46 5.15 12.97
N HIS A 5 1.75 4.75 14.04
CA HIS A 5 0.30 4.47 13.95
C HIS A 5 -0.53 5.76 14.03
N ALA A 6 -0.15 6.68 14.92
CA ALA A 6 -0.82 7.97 15.07
C ALA A 6 -0.64 8.86 13.83
N VAL A 7 0.58 8.90 13.26
CA VAL A 7 0.88 9.61 12.01
C VAL A 7 0.07 9.03 10.85
N ASN A 8 -0.08 7.69 10.78
CA ASN A 8 -0.92 7.03 9.78
C ASN A 8 -2.39 7.45 9.87
N GLU A 9 -2.97 7.48 11.08
CA GLU A 9 -4.37 7.84 11.27
C GLU A 9 -4.65 9.31 10.94
N GLU A 10 -3.72 10.21 11.27
CA GLU A 10 -3.84 11.64 10.95
C GLU A 10 -3.73 11.87 9.44
N LEU A 11 -2.77 11.22 8.78
CA LEU A 11 -2.61 11.21 7.33
C LEU A 11 -3.85 10.67 6.61
N LEU A 12 -4.44 9.58 7.11
CA LEU A 12 -5.65 9.01 6.54
C LEU A 12 -6.86 9.95 6.64
N LYS A 13 -6.89 10.82 7.66
CA LYS A 13 -7.98 11.79 7.87
C LYS A 13 -7.75 13.09 7.10
N ASN A 14 -6.52 13.61 7.09
CA ASN A 14 -6.19 14.96 6.62
C ASN A 14 -5.50 15.01 5.26
N ASN A 15 -4.94 13.90 4.77
CA ASN A 15 -4.23 13.86 3.49
C ASN A 15 -4.96 12.97 2.48
N TYR A 16 -5.67 13.59 1.54
CA TYR A 16 -6.43 12.91 0.48
C TYR A 16 -5.54 11.99 -0.36
N GLN A 17 -4.32 12.43 -0.69
CA GLN A 17 -3.37 11.67 -1.49
C GLN A 17 -2.91 10.42 -0.73
N TYR A 18 -2.60 10.55 0.56
CA TYR A 18 -2.25 9.42 1.41
C TYR A 18 -3.39 8.41 1.53
N LYS A 19 -4.62 8.88 1.77
CA LYS A 19 -5.81 8.04 1.82
C LYS A 19 -6.02 7.25 0.53
N LYS A 20 -5.83 7.89 -0.63
CA LYS A 20 -5.90 7.23 -1.94
C LYS A 20 -4.82 6.15 -2.07
N LEU A 21 -3.56 6.46 -1.77
CA LEU A 21 -2.45 5.52 -1.82
C LEU A 21 -2.67 4.32 -0.89
N TYR A 22 -3.19 4.57 0.32
CA TYR A 22 -3.52 3.53 1.28
C TYR A 22 -4.61 2.58 0.76
N SER A 23 -5.69 3.11 0.20
CA SER A 23 -6.75 2.31 -0.43
C SER A 23 -6.22 1.51 -1.62
N GLU A 24 -5.41 2.11 -2.49
CA GLU A 24 -4.79 1.40 -3.62
C GLU A 24 -3.82 0.30 -3.16
N HIS A 25 -3.08 0.54 -2.09
CA HIS A 25 -2.17 -0.45 -1.51
C HIS A 25 -2.94 -1.63 -0.89
N ALA A 26 -4.05 -1.36 -0.19
CA ALA A 26 -4.94 -2.39 0.34
C ALA A 26 -5.55 -3.23 -0.80
N ALA A 27 -6.10 -2.60 -1.84
CA ALA A 27 -6.66 -3.28 -3.00
C ALA A 27 -5.60 -4.13 -3.73
N THR A 28 -4.38 -3.61 -3.90
CA THR A 28 -3.26 -4.35 -4.52
C THR A 28 -2.86 -5.56 -3.67
N LYS A 29 -2.93 -5.46 -2.33
CA LYS A 29 -2.67 -6.57 -1.41
C LYS A 29 -3.74 -7.66 -1.49
N GLU A 30 -5.00 -7.28 -1.66
CA GLU A 30 -6.10 -8.23 -1.89
C GLU A 30 -5.97 -8.93 -3.25
N GLN A 31 -5.66 -8.18 -4.31
CA GLN A 31 -5.38 -8.76 -5.62
C GLN A 31 -4.20 -9.74 -5.59
N LEU A 32 -3.15 -9.43 -4.82
CA LEU A 32 -2.02 -10.34 -4.61
C LEU A 32 -2.43 -11.63 -3.90
N LYS A 33 -3.24 -11.54 -2.86
CA LYS A 33 -3.76 -12.72 -2.17
C LYS A 33 -4.64 -13.55 -3.10
N ALA A 34 -5.55 -12.92 -3.81
CA ALA A 34 -6.43 -13.58 -4.76
C ALA A 34 -5.62 -14.30 -5.86
N GLU A 35 -4.62 -13.66 -6.46
CA GLU A 35 -3.78 -14.27 -7.49
C GLU A 35 -2.88 -15.37 -6.93
N ALA A 36 -2.34 -15.21 -5.73
CA ALA A 36 -1.52 -16.23 -5.07
C ALA A 36 -2.33 -17.48 -4.66
N SER A 37 -3.64 -17.33 -4.42
CA SER A 37 -4.53 -18.44 -4.11
C SER A 37 -5.10 -19.13 -5.36
N ARG A 38 -4.78 -18.65 -6.58
CA ARG A 38 -5.25 -19.30 -7.81
C ARG A 38 -4.42 -20.56 -8.12
N PRO A 39 -5.07 -21.65 -8.55
CA PRO A 39 -4.37 -22.89 -8.93
C PRO A 39 -3.46 -22.72 -10.16
N ALA A 40 -3.77 -21.76 -11.04
CA ALA A 40 -2.90 -21.32 -12.13
C ALA A 40 -2.44 -19.88 -11.87
N MET A 41 -1.58 -19.72 -10.86
CA MET A 41 -1.02 -18.41 -10.50
C MET A 41 -0.20 -17.83 -11.67
N ASP A 42 -0.58 -16.62 -12.10
CA ASP A 42 0.24 -15.86 -13.04
C ASP A 42 1.41 -15.19 -12.31
N ALA A 43 2.59 -15.79 -12.42
CA ALA A 43 3.81 -15.30 -11.78
C ALA A 43 4.19 -13.88 -12.23
N THR A 44 3.93 -13.53 -13.49
CA THR A 44 4.19 -12.19 -14.04
C THR A 44 3.26 -11.16 -13.40
N LYS A 45 1.97 -11.48 -13.31
CA LYS A 45 0.98 -10.64 -12.64
C LYS A 45 1.29 -10.47 -11.15
N VAL A 46 1.67 -11.54 -10.46
CA VAL A 46 2.12 -11.48 -9.05
C VAL A 46 3.35 -10.58 -8.90
N ALA A 47 4.33 -10.68 -9.80
CA ALA A 47 5.52 -9.82 -9.77
C ALA A 47 5.16 -8.34 -10.01
N LEU A 48 4.26 -8.05 -10.95
CA LEU A 48 3.76 -6.69 -11.21
C LEU A 48 3.01 -6.12 -10.00
N LEU A 49 2.13 -6.90 -9.37
CA LEU A 49 1.41 -6.48 -8.19
C LEU A 49 2.34 -6.26 -6.98
N LYS A 50 3.38 -7.09 -6.82
CA LYS A 50 4.42 -6.87 -5.78
C LYS A 50 5.17 -5.57 -5.99
N ARG A 51 5.59 -5.27 -7.24
CA ARG A 51 6.25 -4.01 -7.59
C ARG A 51 5.33 -2.81 -7.35
N LYS A 52 4.07 -2.90 -7.78
CA LYS A 52 3.06 -1.85 -7.54
C LYS A 52 2.88 -1.60 -6.04
N LYS A 53 2.77 -2.67 -5.24
CA LYS A 53 2.66 -2.57 -3.79
C LYS A 53 3.87 -1.88 -3.16
N LEU A 54 5.09 -2.25 -3.58
CA LEU A 54 6.32 -1.63 -3.08
C LEU A 54 6.35 -0.13 -3.39
N LYS A 55 6.00 0.25 -4.63
CA LYS A 55 5.96 1.65 -5.05
C LYS A 55 4.96 2.47 -4.22
N LEU A 56 3.75 1.94 -4.00
CA LEU A 56 2.75 2.61 -3.18
C LEU A 56 3.20 2.76 -1.72
N ALA A 57 3.90 1.76 -1.18
CA ALA A 57 4.48 1.85 0.16
C ALA A 57 5.57 2.92 0.26
N ASP A 58 6.43 3.02 -0.75
CA ASP A 58 7.48 4.05 -0.83
C ASP A 58 6.89 5.47 -0.96
N GLU A 59 5.84 5.64 -1.77
CA GLU A 59 5.10 6.91 -1.89
C GLU A 59 4.43 7.30 -0.56
N MET A 60 3.82 6.33 0.15
CA MET A 60 3.25 6.56 1.48
C MET A 60 4.33 6.94 2.50
N SER A 61 5.45 6.23 2.54
CA SER A 61 6.55 6.54 3.45
C SER A 61 7.25 7.87 3.13
N SER A 62 7.28 8.28 1.87
CA SER A 62 7.75 9.62 1.49
C SER A 62 6.83 10.72 2.03
N ILE A 63 5.51 10.49 2.01
CA ILE A 63 4.54 11.43 2.59
C ILE A 63 4.63 11.43 4.12
N GLU A 64 4.82 10.27 4.75
CA GLU A 64 5.06 10.16 6.20
C GLU A 64 6.33 10.92 6.62
N ALA A 65 7.42 10.75 5.86
CA ALA A 65 8.70 11.41 6.11
C ALA A 65 8.64 12.93 5.90
N ALA A 66 7.80 13.42 4.98
CA ALA A 66 7.62 14.85 4.75
C ALA A 66 6.83 15.56 5.87
N MET A 67 6.23 14.81 6.80
CA MET A 67 5.49 15.36 7.95
C MET A 67 6.21 15.23 9.29
N LEU A 68 7.40 14.61 9.32
CA LEU A 68 8.32 14.60 10.46
C LEU A 68 9.24 15.82 10.43
#